data_AF-A0A263DHE9-F1
#
_entry.id   AF-A0A263DHE9-F1
#
_cell.length_a   1.000
_cell.length_b   1.000
_cell.length_c   1.000
_cell.angle_alpha   90.00
_cell.angle_beta   90.00
_cell.angle_gamma   90.00
#
_symmetry.space_group_name_H-M   'P 1'
#
loop_
_entity.id
_entity.type
_entity.pdbx_description
1 polymer ?
#
loop_
_entity_poly.entity_id
_entity_poly.type
_entity_poly.pdbx_seq_one_letter_code
_entity_poly.pdbx_strand_id
1 'polypeptide(L)'
;MHPHRLQQLVTSVPDNIDADQRARLLAHVQASDRCRVRAERVREELDEALDGAGTADRAVDLASELDGLERVQERMDKGLCGLVDELTSTPRLVRYDDGVPV
;
A
#
# COMPACT_ATOMS: atom_id res chain seq x y z
N MET A 1 5.73 8.32 0.27
CA MET A 1 4.34 8.62 -0.13
C MET A 1 3.54 8.96 1.13
N HIS A 2 2.65 9.97 1.10
CA HIS A 2 1.85 10.32 2.28
C HIS A 2 0.68 9.33 2.47
N PRO A 3 0.34 8.90 3.70
CA PRO A 3 -0.74 7.95 3.99
C PRO A 3 -2.08 8.33 3.36
N HIS A 4 -2.38 9.63 3.33
CA HIS A 4 -3.61 10.16 2.73
C HIS A 4 -3.73 9.92 1.23
N ARG A 5 -2.59 9.81 0.52
CA ARG A 5 -2.58 9.57 -0.93
C ARG A 5 -2.95 8.13 -1.29
N LEU A 6 -2.56 7.17 -0.45
CA LEU A 6 -2.97 5.77 -0.58
C LEU A 6 -4.48 5.60 -0.36
N GLN A 7 -5.02 6.23 0.68
CA GLN A 7 -6.47 6.23 0.93
C GLN A 7 -7.24 6.82 -0.26
N GLN A 8 -6.81 7.97 -0.78
CA GLN A 8 -7.44 8.58 -1.95
C GLN A 8 -7.42 7.67 -3.19
N LEU A 9 -6.32 6.97 -3.44
CA LEU A 9 -6.21 6.02 -4.55
C LEU A 9 -7.17 4.84 -4.38
N VAL A 10 -7.24 4.25 -3.18
CA VAL A 10 -8.20 3.16 -2.90
C VAL A 10 -9.64 3.63 -3.04
N THR A 11 -9.98 4.84 -2.59
CA THR A 11 -11.32 5.42 -2.73
C THR A 11 -11.69 5.71 -4.19
N SER A 12 -10.70 5.87 -5.08
CA SER A 12 -10.96 6.08 -6.51
C SER A 12 -11.38 4.80 -7.25
N VAL A 13 -11.21 3.63 -6.62
CA VAL A 13 -11.60 2.34 -7.20
C VAL A 13 -13.13 2.21 -7.19
N PRO A 14 -13.76 1.88 -8.33
CA PRO A 14 -15.21 1.70 -8.41
C PRO A 14 -15.74 0.58 -7.51
N ASP A 15 -16.94 0.74 -6.95
CA ASP A 15 -17.57 -0.28 -6.10
C ASP A 15 -18.05 -1.53 -6.86
N ASN A 16 -18.09 -1.46 -8.19
CA ASN A 16 -18.56 -2.55 -9.06
C ASN A 16 -17.44 -3.49 -9.54
N ILE A 17 -16.24 -3.44 -8.94
CA ILE A 17 -15.18 -4.42 -9.19
C ILE A 17 -15.58 -5.80 -8.65
N ASP A 18 -15.00 -6.84 -9.23
CA ASP A 18 -15.27 -8.21 -8.79
C ASP A 18 -14.75 -8.48 -7.37
N ALA A 19 -15.32 -9.48 -6.70
CA ALA A 19 -14.97 -9.84 -5.33
C ALA A 19 -13.49 -10.22 -5.19
N ASP A 20 -12.93 -10.93 -6.17
CA ASP A 20 -11.51 -11.33 -6.14
C ASP A 20 -10.58 -10.12 -6.32
N GLN A 21 -10.97 -9.18 -7.19
CA GLN A 21 -10.24 -7.92 -7.39
C GLN A 21 -10.24 -7.07 -6.12
N ARG A 22 -11.40 -6.99 -5.44
CA ARG A 22 -11.55 -6.28 -4.16
C ARG A 22 -10.71 -6.95 -3.06
N ALA A 23 -10.71 -8.27 -2.98
CA ALA A 23 -9.90 -9.01 -2.02
C ALA A 23 -8.39 -8.76 -2.25
N ARG A 24 -7.94 -8.76 -3.50
CA ARG A 24 -6.55 -8.45 -3.87
C ARG A 24 -6.16 -7.02 -3.47
N LEU A 25 -7.01 -6.03 -3.76
CA LEU A 25 -6.79 -4.63 -3.36
C LEU A 25 -6.64 -4.50 -1.84
N LEU A 26 -7.57 -5.11 -1.09
CA LEU A 26 -7.53 -5.09 0.39
C LEU A 26 -6.28 -5.77 0.94
N ALA A 27 -5.84 -6.89 0.35
CA ALA A 27 -4.61 -7.56 0.76
C ALA A 27 -3.37 -6.66 0.57
N HIS A 28 -3.29 -5.94 -0.55
CA HIS A 28 -2.22 -4.97 -0.79
C HIS A 28 -2.23 -3.82 0.22
N VAL A 29 -3.41 -3.27 0.54
CA VAL A 29 -3.57 -2.21 1.53
C VAL A 29 -3.13 -2.69 2.91
N GLN A 30 -3.62 -3.85 3.36
CA GLN A 30 -3.27 -4.41 4.67
C GLN A 30 -1.77 -4.69 4.80
N ALA A 31 -1.16 -5.23 3.74
CA ALA A 31 0.26 -5.52 3.75
C ALA A 31 1.09 -4.21 3.78
N SER A 32 0.66 -3.18 3.04
CA SER A 32 1.29 -1.85 3.05
C SER A 32 1.19 -1.19 4.42
N ASP A 33 0.02 -1.22 5.06
CA ASP A 33 -0.16 -0.66 6.40
C ASP A 33 0.70 -1.40 7.45
N ARG A 34 0.81 -2.73 7.38
CA ARG A 34 1.71 -3.49 8.27
C ARG A 34 3.17 -3.10 8.10
N CYS A 35 3.62 -2.90 6.85
CA CYS A 35 4.98 -2.45 6.58
C CYS A 35 5.23 -1.06 7.16
N ARG A 36 4.30 -0.12 6.98
CA ARG A 36 4.36 1.22 7.57
C ARG A 36 4.47 1.17 9.10
N VAL A 37 3.59 0.41 9.77
CA VAL A 37 3.61 0.26 11.23
C VAL A 37 4.93 -0.32 11.73
N ARG A 38 5.52 -1.29 11.01
CA ARG A 38 6.84 -1.82 11.38
C ARG A 38 7.93 -0.77 11.20
N ALA A 39 7.92 -0.01 10.11
CA ALA A 39 8.89 1.05 9.86
C ALA A 39 8.81 2.16 10.91
N GLU A 40 7.60 2.57 11.33
CA GLU A 40 7.40 3.53 12.42
C GLU A 40 8.02 3.05 13.73
N ARG A 41 7.77 1.78 14.11
CA ARG A 41 8.39 1.19 15.31
C ARG A 41 9.92 1.12 15.23
N VAL A 42 10.47 0.71 14.08
CA VAL A 42 11.93 0.64 13.90
C VAL A 42 12.57 2.03 13.97
N ARG A 43 11.87 3.08 13.50
CA ARG A 43 12.33 4.47 13.68
C ARG A 43 12.37 4.86 15.15
N GLU A 44 11.32 4.56 15.91
CA GLU A 44 11.30 4.80 17.36
C GLU A 44 12.44 4.05 18.07
N GLU A 45 12.62 2.76 17.77
CA GLU A 45 13.73 1.95 18.32
C GLU A 45 15.11 2.53 17.95
N LEU A 46 15.26 3.07 16.72
CA LEU A 46 16.51 3.67 16.25
C LEU A 46 16.78 4.99 16.97
N ASP A 47 15.77 5.86 17.11
CA ASP A 47 15.90 7.13 17.82
C ASP A 47 16.34 6.89 19.28
N GLU A 48 15.73 5.92 19.97
CA GLU A 48 16.14 5.51 21.32
C GLU A 48 17.58 4.99 21.37
N ALA A 49 18.00 4.19 20.38
CA ALA A 49 19.36 3.67 20.31
C ALA A 49 20.40 4.79 20.08
N LEU A 50 20.06 5.79 19.26
CA LEU A 50 20.90 6.95 18.97
C LEU A 50 21.02 7.91 20.17
N ASP A 51 19.97 8.01 20.99
CA ASP A 51 19.98 8.79 22.24
C ASP A 51 20.80 8.10 23.37
N GLY A 52 21.45 6.97 23.08
CA GLY A 52 22.39 6.30 23.97
C GLY A 52 21.77 5.25 24.89
N ALA A 53 20.51 4.86 24.65
CA ALA A 53 19.89 3.74 25.35
C ALA A 53 20.34 2.36 24.80
N GLY A 54 21.08 2.33 23.69
CA GLY A 54 21.51 1.10 23.00
C GLY A 54 23.01 1.03 22.68
N THR A 55 23.42 -0.06 22.02
CA THR A 55 24.77 -0.20 21.46
C THR A 55 24.84 0.40 20.06
N ALA A 56 26.01 0.92 19.66
CA ALA A 56 26.23 1.43 18.31
C ALA A 56 25.93 0.38 17.22
N ASP A 57 26.23 -0.90 17.51
CA ASP A 57 25.95 -2.03 16.61
C ASP A 57 24.44 -2.21 16.39
N ARG A 58 23.65 -2.10 17.48
CA ARG A 58 22.18 -2.15 17.40
C ARG A 58 21.60 -1.01 16.57
N ALA A 59 22.16 0.20 16.67
CA ALA A 59 21.72 1.34 15.86
C ALA A 59 21.99 1.11 14.35
N VAL A 60 23.13 0.51 14.00
CA VAL A 60 23.45 0.16 12.60
C VAL A 60 22.51 -0.92 12.05
N ASP A 61 22.19 -1.93 12.86
CA ASP A 61 21.21 -2.96 12.48
C ASP A 61 19.82 -2.36 12.24
N LEU A 62 19.35 -1.50 13.15
CA LEU A 62 18.05 -0.83 13.03
C LEU A 62 17.98 0.09 11.81
N ALA A 63 19.05 0.83 11.51
CA ALA A 63 19.13 1.67 10.31
C ALA A 63 19.08 0.82 9.02
N SER A 64 19.74 -0.34 9.02
CA SER A 64 19.73 -1.27 7.89
C SER A 64 18.35 -1.93 7.69
N GLU A 65 17.68 -2.31 8.79
CA GLU A 65 16.30 -2.81 8.75
C GLU A 65 15.35 -1.73 8.21
N LEU A 66 15.51 -0.48 8.66
CA LEU A 66 14.68 0.63 8.23
C LEU A 66 14.81 0.90 6.71
N ASP A 67 16.04 0.95 6.17
CA ASP A 67 16.25 1.10 4.71
C ASP A 67 15.58 -0.04 3.93
N GLY A 68 15.69 -1.27 4.43
CA GLY A 68 15.01 -2.43 3.83
C GLY A 68 13.49 -2.28 3.80
N LEU A 69 12.89 -1.84 4.91
CA LEU A 69 11.45 -1.60 5.03
C LEU A 69 10.99 -0.46 4.12
N GLU A 70 11.75 0.64 4.03
CA GLU A 70 11.41 1.77 3.17
C GLU A 70 11.42 1.39 1.68
N ARG A 71 12.38 0.57 1.25
CA ARG A 71 12.41 0.02 -0.12
C ARG A 71 11.24 -0.94 -0.39
N VAL A 72 10.86 -1.75 0.60
CA VAL A 72 9.68 -2.63 0.49
C VAL A 72 8.43 -1.77 0.35
N GLN A 73 8.25 -0.76 1.21
CA GLN A 73 7.13 0.17 1.18
C GLN A 73 7.03 0.86 -0.20
N GLU A 74 8.14 1.35 -0.74
CA GLU A 74 8.14 1.98 -2.07
C GLU A 74 7.70 1.01 -3.18
N ARG A 75 8.15 -0.24 -3.15
CA ARG A 75 7.70 -1.26 -4.10
C ARG A 75 6.22 -1.60 -3.96
N MET A 76 5.72 -1.66 -2.73
CA MET A 76 4.30 -1.92 -2.45
C MET A 76 3.42 -0.77 -2.92
N ASP A 77 3.84 0.47 -2.67
CA ASP A 77 3.15 1.66 -3.14
C ASP A 77 3.09 1.71 -4.68
N LYS A 78 4.20 1.41 -5.36
CA LYS A 78 4.24 1.29 -6.83
C LYS A 78 3.29 0.21 -7.35
N GLY A 79 3.31 -0.97 -6.72
CA GLY A 79 2.42 -2.08 -7.08
C GLY A 79 0.94 -1.74 -6.88
N LEU A 80 0.62 -1.04 -5.79
CA LEU A 80 -0.74 -0.60 -5.49
C LEU A 80 -1.23 0.48 -6.46
N CYS A 81 -0.39 1.45 -6.83
CA CYS A 81 -0.71 2.41 -7.89
C CYS A 81 -1.05 1.67 -9.19
N GLY A 82 -0.20 0.73 -9.62
CA GLY A 82 -0.46 -0.05 -10.84
C GLY A 82 -1.76 -0.86 -10.78
N LEU A 83 -2.08 -1.45 -9.62
CA LEU A 83 -3.33 -2.17 -9.42
C LEU A 83 -4.55 -1.23 -9.49
N VAL A 84 -4.48 -0.06 -8.87
CA VAL A 84 -5.55 0.95 -8.94
C VAL A 84 -5.72 1.44 -10.37
N ASP A 85 -4.63 1.70 -11.09
CA ASP A 85 -4.67 2.11 -12.50
C ASP A 85 -5.32 1.03 -13.38
N GLU A 86 -5.03 -0.25 -13.15
CA GLU A 86 -5.66 -1.38 -13.84
C GLU A 86 -7.18 -1.44 -13.58
N LEU A 87 -7.58 -1.33 -12.31
CA LEU A 87 -8.99 -1.39 -11.89
C LEU A 87 -9.79 -0.17 -12.33
N THR A 88 -9.16 0.99 -12.47
CA THR A 88 -9.82 2.23 -12.90
C THR A 88 -9.83 2.39 -14.43
N SER A 89 -8.84 1.83 -15.14
CA SER A 89 -8.74 1.91 -16.61
C SER A 89 -9.55 0.83 -17.35
N THR A 90 -10.10 -0.16 -16.65
CA THR A 90 -10.92 -1.20 -17.28
C THR A 90 -12.18 -0.55 -17.89
N PRO A 91 -12.39 -0.58 -19.22
CA PRO A 91 -13.54 0.04 -19.84
C PRO A 91 -14.81 -0.65 -19.35
N ARG A 92 -15.77 0.14 -18.86
CA ARG A 92 -17.11 -0.35 -18.53
C ARG A 92 -17.68 -0.98 -19.80
N LEU A 93 -17.86 -2.29 -19.81
CA LEU A 93 -18.72 -2.96 -20.80
C LEU A 93 -20.14 -2.44 -20.56
N VAL A 94 -20.48 -1.34 -21.22
CA VAL A 94 -21.85 -0.85 -21.32
C VAL A 94 -22.62 -1.93 -22.08
N ARG A 95 -23.30 -2.81 -21.34
CA ARG A 95 -24.33 -3.67 -21.92
C ARG A 95 -25.50 -2.76 -22.30
N TYR A 96 -25.57 -2.38 -23.57
CA TYR A 96 -26.83 -1.97 -24.18
C TYR A 96 -27.72 -3.23 -24.23
N ASP A 97 -28.62 -3.36 -23.26
CA ASP A 97 -29.76 -4.27 -23.37
C ASP A 97 -30.93 -3.46 -23.95
N ASP A 98 -30.79 -3.04 -25.21
CA ASP A 98 -31.89 -2.44 -25.96
C ASP A 98 -32.02 -3.22 -27.27
N GLY A 99 -32.87 -4.24 -27.21
CA GLY A 99 -33.08 -5.15 -28.31
C GLY A 99 -34.36 -5.96 -28.21
N VAL A 100 -35.44 -5.39 -27.69
CA VAL A 100 -36.78 -5.99 -27.84
C VAL A 100 -37.76 -4.95 -28.40
N PRO A 101 -38.14 -5.06 -29.68
CA PRO A 101 -39.31 -4.36 -30.18
C PRO A 101 -40.58 -5.14 -29.78
N VAL A 102 -41.56 -4.45 -29.20
CA VAL A 102 -42.97 -4.87 -29.16
C VAL A 102 -43.69 -4.42 -30.43
#